data_AF-A0A0F3GST8-F1
#
_entry.id   AF-A0A0F3GST8-F1
#
_cell.length_a   1.000
_cell.length_b   1.000
_cell.length_c   1.000
_cell.angle_alpha   90.00
_cell.angle_beta   90.00
_cell.angle_gamma   90.00
#
_symmetry.space_group_name_H-M   'P 1'
#
loop_
_entity.id
_entity.type
_entity.pdbx_description
1 polymer ?
#
loop_
_entity_poly.entity_id
_entity_poly.type
_entity_poly.pdbx_seq_one_letter_code
_entity_poly.pdbx_strand_id
1 'polypeptide(L)' 'MATGNTPIMDWSIFNGFRAMSANLAVEMPEAPQGGTLYRTLFLSALLLFFFTFALNTAAEIIRLRIKRKLRQL' A
#
# COMPACT_ATOMS: atom_id res chain seq x y z
N MET A 1 9.20 -10.29 -19.50
CA MET A 1 8.20 -10.98 -18.63
C MET A 1 6.84 -10.76 -19.27
N ALA A 2 6.17 -11.84 -19.66
CA ALA A 2 4.86 -11.85 -20.33
C ALA A 2 3.84 -12.50 -19.39
N THR A 3 3.57 -11.85 -18.26
CA THR A 3 2.62 -12.35 -17.26
C THR A 3 1.94 -11.16 -16.58
N GLY A 4 0.71 -10.85 -17.00
CA GLY A 4 -0.30 -10.32 -16.07
C GLY A 4 -0.35 -8.82 -15.74
N ASN A 5 0.20 -7.90 -16.55
CA ASN A 5 -0.06 -6.47 -16.40
C ASN A 5 -1.29 -6.02 -17.20
N THR A 6 -2.44 -6.68 -17.08
CA THR A 6 -3.68 -6.09 -17.60
C THR A 6 -3.79 -4.72 -16.93
N PRO A 7 -3.66 -3.60 -17.66
CA PRO A 7 -3.66 -2.30 -17.03
C PRO A 7 -5.03 -2.16 -16.39
N ILE A 8 -5.06 -2.18 -15.06
CA ILE A 8 -6.28 -1.93 -14.30
C ILE A 8 -6.59 -0.45 -14.56
N MET A 9 -7.33 -0.19 -15.64
CA MET A 9 -7.92 1.10 -16.02
C MET A 9 -9.17 1.41 -15.19
N ASP A 10 -9.28 0.79 -14.02
CA ASP A 10 -10.28 1.16 -13.03
C ASP A 10 -9.74 2.35 -12.24
N TRP A 11 -10.48 3.46 -12.23
CA TRP A 11 -10.15 4.69 -11.49
C TRP A 11 -10.11 4.51 -9.95
N SER A 12 -10.27 3.27 -9.47
CA SER A 12 -10.20 2.90 -8.07
C SER A 12 -8.74 2.86 -7.61
N ILE A 13 -8.30 3.97 -7.01
CA ILE A 13 -6.96 4.17 -6.42
C ILE A 13 -6.59 3.03 -5.44
N PHE A 14 -7.59 2.40 -4.80
CA PHE A 14 -7.42 1.25 -3.91
C PHE A 14 -6.91 -0.01 -4.62
N ASN A 15 -7.31 -0.26 -5.87
CA ASN A 15 -6.80 -1.38 -6.66
C ASN A 15 -5.34 -1.15 -7.07
N GLY A 16 -4.97 0.11 -7.35
CA GLY A 16 -3.59 0.51 -7.63
C GLY A 16 -2.63 0.20 -6.48
N PHE A 17 -3.01 0.49 -5.24
CA PHE A 17 -2.17 0.17 -4.07
C PHE A 17 -1.94 -1.33 -3.88
N ARG A 18 -2.94 -2.17 -4.17
CA ARG A 18 -2.81 -3.63 -4.10
C ARG A 18 -1.83 -4.16 -5.15
N ALA A 19 -1.93 -3.68 -6.39
CA ALA A 19 -1.02 -4.04 -7.46
C ALA A 19 0.42 -3.58 -7.16
N MET A 20 0.58 -2.36 -6.61
CA MET A 20 1.88 -1.82 -6.22
C MET A 20 2.54 -2.63 -5.10
N SER A 21 1.78 -3.03 -4.06
CA SER A 21 2.26 -3.94 -3.01
C SER A 21 2.72 -5.29 -3.56
N ALA A 22 1.98 -5.86 -4.52
CA ALA A 22 2.32 -7.15 -5.11
C ALA A 22 3.62 -7.08 -5.91
N ASN A 23 3.80 -6.03 -6.74
CA ASN A 23 5.04 -5.82 -7.49
C ASN A 23 6.23 -5.58 -6.55
N LEU A 24 6.05 -4.78 -5.50
CA LEU A 24 7.09 -4.59 -4.48
C LEU A 24 7.52 -5.90 -3.81
N ALA A 25 6.56 -6.76 -3.45
CA ALA A 25 6.86 -8.04 -2.81
C ALA A 25 7.62 -9.01 -3.72
N VAL A 26 7.41 -8.94 -5.04
CA VAL A 26 8.06 -9.79 -6.04
C VAL A 26 9.42 -9.22 -6.46
N GLU A 27 9.50 -7.92 -6.74
CA GLU A 27 10.70 -7.29 -7.30
C GLU A 27 11.76 -6.97 -6.23
N MET A 28 11.39 -6.70 -4.97
CA MET A 28 12.37 -6.44 -3.91
C MET A 28 13.36 -7.56 -3.64
N PRO A 29 12.96 -8.85 -3.53
CA PRO A 29 13.91 -9.94 -3.33
C PRO A 29 14.76 -10.25 -4.57
N GLU A 30 14.29 -9.92 -5.77
CA GLU A 30 15.02 -10.12 -7.03
C GLU A 30 15.95 -8.94 -7.38
N ALA A 31 15.75 -7.78 -6.76
CA ALA A 31 16.56 -6.59 -7.04
C ALA A 31 17.98 -6.72 -6.46
N PRO A 32 19.03 -6.55 -7.28
CA PRO A 32 20.41 -6.59 -6.80
C PRO A 32 20.66 -5.49 -5.76
N GLN A 33 21.18 -5.91 -4.61
CA GLN A 33 21.45 -5.04 -3.46
C GLN A 33 22.45 -3.94 -3.88
N GLY A 34 22.02 -2.68 -3.78
CA GLY A 34 22.84 -1.51 -4.14
C GLY A 34 22.59 -0.92 -5.53
N GLY A 35 21.75 -1.53 -6.36
CA GLY A 35 21.34 -0.98 -7.66
C GLY A 35 20.35 0.20 -7.53
N THR A 36 20.25 1.02 -8.58
CA THR A 36 19.28 2.13 -8.66
C THR A 36 17.84 1.64 -8.47
N LEU A 37 17.51 0.46 -9.02
CA LEU A 37 16.19 -0.17 -8.89
C LEU A 37 15.81 -0.46 -7.42
N TYR A 38 16.76 -0.98 -6.64
CA TYR A 38 16.54 -1.26 -5.21
C TYR A 38 16.15 0.01 -4.43
N ARG A 39 16.81 1.14 -4.71
CA ARG A 39 16.51 2.42 -4.05
C ARG A 39 15.12 2.93 -4.40
N THR A 40 14.72 2.83 -5.67
CA THR A 40 13.39 3.25 -6.14
C THR A 40 12.28 2.36 -5.58
N LEU A 41 12.48 1.04 -5.56
CA LEU A 41 11.57 0.09 -4.91
C LEU A 41 11.46 0.40 -3.41
N PHE A 42 12.58 0.65 -2.73
CA PHE A 42 12.57 0.98 -1.31
C PHE A 42 11.76 2.25 -1.01
N LEU A 43 11.97 3.32 -1.78
CA LEU A 43 11.20 4.56 -1.63
C LEU A 43 9.71 4.33 -1.90
N SER A 44 9.39 3.52 -2.91
CA SER A 44 8.02 3.14 -3.25
C SER A 44 7.33 2.35 -2.13
N ALA A 45 8.04 1.41 -1.51
CA ALA A 45 7.56 0.64 -0.35
C ALA A 45 7.29 1.54 0.86
N LEU A 46 8.20 2.47 1.13
CA LEU A 46 8.09 3.40 2.26
C LEU A 46 6.87 4.32 2.09
N LEU A 47 6.65 4.86 0.90
CA LEU A 47 5.45 5.66 0.60
C LEU A 47 4.16 4.85 0.80
N LEU A 48 4.14 3.62 0.27
CA LEU A 48 3.00 2.72 0.39
C LEU A 48 2.71 2.37 1.86
N PHE A 49 3.76 2.15 2.65
CA PHE A 49 3.66 1.93 4.09
C PHE A 49 3.02 3.12 4.80
N PHE A 50 3.50 4.34 4.55
CA PHE A 50 2.92 5.55 5.16
C PHE A 50 1.46 5.74 4.79
N PHE A 51 1.10 5.49 3.53
CA PHE A 51 -0.29 5.61 3.08
C PHE A 51 -1.19 4.57 3.75
N THR A 52 -0.76 3.31 3.79
CA THR A 52 -1.48 2.23 4.46
C THR A 52 -1.62 2.51 5.95
N PHE A 53 -0.55 2.96 6.60
CA PHE A 53 -0.53 3.31 8.01
C PHE A 53 -1.48 4.47 8.32
N ALA A 54 -1.46 5.54 7.52
CA ALA A 54 -2.32 6.70 7.70
C ALA A 54 -3.81 6.33 7.55
N LEU A 55 -4.16 5.55 6.53
CA LEU A 55 -5.54 5.09 6.33
C LEU A 55 -6.02 4.19 7.48
N ASN A 56 -5.20 3.22 7.90
CA ASN A 56 -5.55 2.35 9.02
C ASN A 56 -5.68 3.13 10.33
N THR A 57 -4.79 4.10 10.56
CA THR A 57 -4.84 4.98 11.74
C THR A 57 -6.11 5.84 11.74
N ALA A 58 -6.46 6.44 10.59
CA ALA A 58 -7.70 7.20 10.45
C ALA A 58 -8.94 6.33 10.70
N ALA A 59 -8.96 5.12 10.14
CA ALA A 59 -10.04 4.16 10.37
C ALA A 59 -10.18 3.80 11.84
N GLU A 60 -9.08 3.58 12.56
CA GLU A 60 -9.09 3.27 13.99
C GLU A 60 -9.53 4.48 14.83
N ILE A 61 -9.11 5.70 14.50
CA ILE A 61 -9.58 6.93 15.16
C ILE A 61 -11.09 7.09 15.01
N ILE A 62 -11.62 6.89 13.80
CA ILE A 62 -13.06 6.94 13.53
C ILE A 62 -13.77 5.85 14.34
N ARG A 63 -13.24 4.62 14.34
CA ARG A 63 -13.78 3.50 15.10
C ARG A 63 -13.84 3.79 16.59
N LEU A 64 -12.78 4.37 17.16
CA LEU A 64 -12.74 4.79 18.56
C LEU A 64 -13.78 5.87 18.86
N ARG A 65 -13.97 6.83 17.94
CA ARG A 65 -14.97 7.90 18.09
C ARG A 65 -16.40 7.34 18.08
N ILE A 66 -16.72 6.43 17.16
CA ILE A 66 -18.01 5.74 17.10
C ILE A 66 -18.23 4.88 18.34
N LYS A 67 -17.23 4.08 18.74
CA LYS A 67 -17.32 3.21 19.91
C LYS A 67 -17.50 4.00 21.22
N ARG A 68 -16.90 5.19 21.35
CA ARG A 68 -17.15 6.09 22.49
C ARG A 68 -18.60 6.58 22.51
N LYS A 69 -19.16 6.94 21.35
CA LYS A 69 -20.53 7.44 21.23
C LYS A 69 -21.58 6.36 21.53
N LEU A 70 -21.33 5.12 21.11
CA LEU A 70 -22.20 3.97 21.39
C LEU A 70 -22.13 3.49 22.84
N ARG A 71 -21.02 3.73 23.55
CA ARG A 71 -20.86 3.32 24.95
C ARG A 71 -21.51 4.28 25.96
N GLN A 72 -22.02 5.42 25.48
CA GLN A 72 -22.73 6.42 26.27
C GLN A 72 -24.27 6.29 26.16
N LEU A 73 -24.75 5.33 25.35
CA LEU A 73 -26.14 4.86 25.31
C LEU A 73 -26.24 3.55 26.11
#